data_AF-A0A1R4A6E8-F1
#
_entry.id   AF-A0A1R4A6E8-F1
#
_cell.length_a   1.000
_cell.length_b   1.000
_cell.length_c   1.000
_cell.angle_alpha   90.00
_cell.angle_beta   90.00
_cell.angle_gamma   90.00
#
_symmetry.space_group_name_H-M   'P 1'
#
loop_
_entity.id
_entity.type
_entity.pdbx_description
1 polymer ?
#
loop_
_entity_poly.entity_id
_entity_poly.type
_entity_poly.pdbx_seq_one_letter_code
_entity_poly.pdbx_strand_id
1 'polypeptide(L)'
;MKSEKKEIAWLKLIISIFAVFFTYFLAFLMIIVRVSVQDATTNSPASITGMWIELIGITFLWSFIAIAVCSYFIRIIVVLKTEEMEVNL
;
A
#
# COMPACT_ATOMS: atom_id res chain seq x y z
N MET A 1 -11.42 -8.57 26.74
CA MET A 1 -10.70 -7.27 26.67
C MET A 1 -9.29 -7.34 26.08
N LYS A 2 -8.33 -8.13 26.59
CA LYS A 2 -6.96 -8.16 26.01
C LYS A 2 -6.90 -8.82 24.62
N SER A 3 -7.60 -9.96 24.40
CA SER A 3 -7.66 -10.60 23.08
C SER A 3 -8.37 -9.75 22.02
N GLU A 4 -9.46 -9.07 22.40
CA GLU A 4 -10.22 -8.17 21.50
C GLU A 4 -9.34 -7.03 20.96
N LYS A 5 -8.47 -6.43 21.81
CA LYS A 5 -7.53 -5.39 21.35
C LYS A 5 -6.54 -5.90 20.31
N LYS A 6 -6.10 -7.16 20.45
CA LYS A 6 -5.17 -7.82 19.51
C LYS A 6 -5.86 -8.14 18.19
N GLU A 7 -7.07 -8.67 18.22
CA GLU A 7 -7.88 -8.91 17.02
C GLU A 7 -8.17 -7.61 16.26
N ILE A 8 -8.51 -6.53 16.96
CA ILE A 8 -8.70 -5.21 16.36
C ILE A 8 -7.41 -4.68 15.72
N ALA A 9 -6.24 -4.87 16.34
CA ALA A 9 -4.97 -4.46 15.78
C ALA A 9 -4.63 -5.23 14.49
N TRP A 10 -4.87 -6.55 14.47
CA TRP A 10 -4.71 -7.38 13.27
C TRP A 10 -5.69 -6.99 12.17
N LEU A 11 -6.95 -6.71 12.49
CA LEU A 11 -7.94 -6.24 11.53
C LEU A 11 -7.52 -4.91 10.90
N LYS A 12 -7.02 -3.96 11.70
CA LYS A 12 -6.49 -2.68 11.21
C LYS A 12 -5.28 -2.86 10.30
N LEU A 13 -4.40 -3.82 10.60
CA LEU A 13 -3.28 -4.16 9.73
C LEU A 13 -3.77 -4.67 8.37
N ILE A 14 -4.69 -5.64 8.37
CA ILE A 14 -5.26 -6.21 7.13
C ILE A 14 -5.90 -5.11 6.29
N ILE A 15 -6.75 -4.27 6.88
CA ILE A 15 -7.41 -3.15 6.17
C ILE A 15 -6.37 -2.18 5.60
N SER A 16 -5.31 -1.87 6.35
CA SER A 16 -4.26 -0.96 5.89
C SER A 16 -3.47 -1.54 4.72
N ILE A 17 -3.15 -2.83 4.76
CA ILE A 17 -2.52 -3.54 3.64
C ILE A 17 -3.43 -3.49 2.40
N PHE A 18 -4.72 -3.80 2.56
CA PHE A 18 -5.69 -3.70 1.47
C PHE A 18 -5.78 -2.28 0.89
N ALA A 19 -5.76 -1.24 1.72
CA ALA A 19 -5.76 0.15 1.26
C ALA A 19 -4.51 0.49 0.43
N VAL A 20 -3.33 0.04 0.85
CA VAL A 20 -2.08 0.24 0.09
C VAL A 20 -2.14 -0.47 -1.27
N PHE A 21 -2.61 -1.72 -1.32
CA PHE A 21 -2.78 -2.44 -2.59
C PHE A 21 -3.86 -1.81 -3.48
N PHE A 22 -4.98 -1.37 -2.90
CA PHE A 22 -6.06 -0.76 -3.66
C PHE A 22 -5.64 0.58 -4.27
N THR A 23 -4.92 1.41 -3.53
CA THR A 23 -4.37 2.67 -4.06
C THR A 23 -3.33 2.44 -5.15
N TYR A 24 -2.50 1.38 -5.03
CA TYR A 24 -1.59 0.97 -6.10
C TYR A 24 -2.36 0.58 -7.37
N PHE A 25 -3.40 -0.23 -7.21
CA PHE A 25 -4.27 -0.67 -8.30
C PHE A 25 -4.95 0.52 -9.00
N LEU A 26 -5.46 1.48 -8.24
CA LEU A 26 -6.04 2.71 -8.81
C LEU A 26 -5.00 3.55 -9.57
N ALA A 27 -3.79 3.69 -9.04
CA ALA A 27 -2.71 4.41 -9.73
C ALA A 27 -2.38 3.74 -11.07
N PHE A 28 -2.29 2.41 -11.09
CA PHE A 28 -2.06 1.63 -12.30
C PHE A 28 -3.18 1.82 -13.34
N LEU A 29 -4.45 1.75 -12.91
CA LEU A 29 -5.59 2.01 -13.80
C LEU A 29 -5.56 3.42 -14.39
N MET A 30 -5.20 4.44 -13.61
CA MET A 30 -5.09 5.81 -14.11
C MET A 30 -4.04 5.95 -15.21
N ILE A 31 -2.89 5.26 -15.10
CA ILE A 31 -1.87 5.26 -16.16
C ILE A 31 -2.43 4.63 -17.43
N ILE A 32 -3.08 3.46 -17.33
CA ILE A 32 -3.67 2.78 -18.49
C ILE A 32 -4.73 3.66 -19.17
N VAL A 33 -5.62 4.29 -18.38
CA VAL A 33 -6.65 5.18 -18.92
C VAL A 33 -6.00 6.38 -19.60
N ARG A 34 -4.99 7.00 -18.98
CA ARG A 34 -4.26 8.13 -19.58
C ARG A 34 -3.61 7.75 -20.91
N VAL A 35 -2.93 6.60 -20.97
CA VAL A 35 -2.30 6.08 -22.19
C VAL A 35 -3.34 5.79 -23.27
N SER A 36 -4.42 5.09 -22.90
CA SER A 36 -5.54 4.79 -23.81
C SER A 36 -6.18 6.07 -24.38
N VAL A 37 -6.37 7.09 -23.55
CA VAL A 37 -6.92 8.38 -23.99
C VAL A 37 -5.94 9.10 -24.92
N GLN A 38 -4.64 9.10 -24.61
CA GLN A 38 -3.63 9.74 -25.45
C GLN A 38 -3.54 9.08 -26.83
N ASP A 39 -3.54 7.75 -26.88
CA ASP A 39 -3.55 6.99 -28.14
C ASP A 39 -4.85 7.21 -28.95
N ALA A 40 -5.99 7.39 -28.28
CA ALA A 40 -7.27 7.64 -28.94
C ALA A 40 -7.46 9.08 -29.42
N THR A 41 -6.83 10.06 -28.76
CA THR A 41 -7.07 11.51 -29.01
C THR A 41 -5.96 12.19 -29.80
N THR A 42 -4.75 11.62 -29.82
CA THR A 42 -3.61 12.18 -30.54
C THR A 42 -3.15 11.22 -31.62
N ASN A 43 -2.81 11.74 -32.81
CA ASN A 43 -2.19 10.95 -33.89
C ASN A 43 -0.72 10.57 -33.56
N SER A 44 -0.29 10.73 -32.31
CA SER A 44 1.03 10.39 -31.81
C SER A 44 0.86 9.30 -30.76
N PRO A 45 1.39 8.08 -30.98
CA PRO A 45 1.35 7.04 -29.97
C PRO A 45 2.01 7.52 -28.67
N ALA A 46 1.47 7.11 -27.53
CA ALA A 46 2.08 7.31 -26.24
C ALA A 46 3.47 6.65 -26.21
N SER A 47 4.45 7.36 -25.62
CA SER A 47 5.80 6.81 -25.48
C SER A 47 5.78 5.61 -24.52
N ILE A 48 6.05 4.43 -25.06
CA ILE A 48 6.20 3.19 -24.28
C ILE A 48 7.25 3.39 -23.18
N THR A 49 8.38 4.01 -23.50
CA THR A 49 9.45 4.31 -22.54
C THR A 49 8.98 5.23 -21.41
N GLY A 50 8.21 6.28 -21.72
CA GLY A 50 7.64 7.18 -20.71
C GLY A 50 6.67 6.47 -19.77
N MET A 51 5.82 5.59 -20.31
CA MET A 51 4.89 4.78 -19.52
C MET A 51 5.64 3.84 -18.55
N TRP A 52 6.70 3.17 -19.00
CA TRP A 52 7.52 2.32 -18.13
C TRP A 52 8.21 3.11 -17.02
N ILE A 53 8.71 4.31 -17.31
CA ILE A 53 9.33 5.19 -16.30
C ILE A 53 8.30 5.60 -15.24
N GLU A 54 7.09 5.98 -15.63
CA GLU A 54 6.01 6.33 -14.69
C GLU A 54 5.61 5.13 -13.82
N LEU A 55 5.51 3.94 -14.41
CA LEU A 55 5.20 2.70 -13.69
C LEU A 55 6.28 2.34 -12.67
N ILE A 56 7.56 2.45 -13.05
CA ILE A 56 8.69 2.22 -12.15
C ILE A 56 8.66 3.24 -11.01
N GLY A 57 8.45 4.51 -11.30
CA GLY A 57 8.37 5.57 -10.29
C GLY A 57 7.26 5.36 -9.27
N ILE A 58 6.05 5.01 -9.74
CA ILE A 58 4.90 4.71 -8.88
C ILE A 58 5.15 3.46 -8.04
N THR A 59 5.71 2.40 -8.62
CA THR A 59 6.06 1.16 -7.90
C THR A 59 7.10 1.42 -6.82
N PHE A 60 8.13 2.22 -7.12
CA PHE A 60 9.18 2.58 -6.16
C PHE A 60 8.61 3.39 -4.99
N LEU A 61 7.80 4.41 -5.28
CA LEU A 61 7.14 5.22 -4.26
C LEU A 61 6.21 4.38 -3.36
N TRP A 62 5.42 3.46 -3.95
CA TRP A 62 4.53 2.59 -3.20
C TRP A 62 5.25 1.58 -2.32
N SER A 63 6.44 1.15 -2.73
CA SER A 63 7.29 0.28 -1.91
C SER A 63 7.67 0.95 -0.58
N PHE A 64 8.01 2.25 -0.60
CA PHE A 64 8.29 3.00 0.64
C PHE A 64 7.04 3.16 1.52
N ILE A 65 5.90 3.46 0.91
CA ILE A 65 4.62 3.59 1.64
C ILE A 65 4.27 2.27 2.32
N ALA A 66 4.39 1.15 1.60
CA ALA A 66 4.14 -0.19 2.14
C ALA A 66 5.07 -0.51 3.32
N ILE A 67 6.38 -0.23 3.18
CA ILE A 67 7.36 -0.44 4.26
C ILE A 67 7.01 0.41 5.48
N ALA A 68 6.66 1.70 5.29
CA ALA A 68 6.30 2.59 6.37
C ALA A 68 5.06 2.09 7.14
N VAL A 69 4.00 1.71 6.42
CA VAL A 69 2.77 1.13 7.00
C VAL A 69 3.10 -0.16 7.77
N CYS A 70 3.84 -1.09 7.17
CA CYS A 70 4.24 -2.33 7.83
C CYS A 70 5.06 -2.07 9.10
N SER A 71 6.02 -1.14 9.06
CA SER A 71 6.87 -0.81 10.22
C SER A 71 6.07 -0.25 11.40
N TYR A 72 5.06 0.58 11.11
CA TYR A 72 4.17 1.16 12.12
C TYR A 72 3.38 0.07 12.85
N PHE A 73 2.81 -0.88 12.11
CA PHE A 73 2.03 -1.96 12.71
C PHE A 73 2.88 -3.01 13.43
N ILE A 74 4.08 -3.31 12.94
CA ILE A 74 5.04 -4.16 13.66
C ILE A 74 5.32 -3.57 15.05
N ARG A 75 5.55 -2.25 15.13
CA ARG A 75 5.78 -1.57 16.41
C ARG A 75 4.59 -1.70 17.36
N ILE A 76 3.35 -1.53 16.87
CA ILE A 76 2.13 -1.71 17.67
C ILE A 76 2.01 -3.14 18.22
N ILE A 77 2.24 -4.15 17.36
CA ILE A 77 2.13 -5.56 17.76
C ILE A 77 3.20 -5.90 18.81
N VAL A 78 4.42 -5.39 18.66
CA VAL A 78 5.50 -5.59 19.65
C VAL A 78 5.12 -5.00 21.00
N VAL A 79 4.61 -3.76 21.04
CA VAL A 79 4.15 -3.13 22.28
C VAL A 79 3.04 -3.96 22.93
N LEU A 80 2.02 -4.36 22.17
CA LEU A 80 0.92 -5.20 22.67
C LEU A 80 1.41 -6.54 23.24
N LYS A 81 2.40 -7.18 22.59
CA LYS A 81 2.97 -8.44 23.06
C LYS A 81 3.79 -8.27 24.35
N THR A 82 4.46 -7.12 24.50
CA THR A 82 5.24 -6.78 25.70
C THR A 82 4.30 -6.56 26.89
N GLU A 83 3.20 -5.82 26.68
CA GLU A 83 2.13 -5.65 27.68
C GLU A 83 1.42 -6.96 28.03
N GLU A 84 1.32 -7.93 27.11
CA GLU A 84 0.81 -9.28 27.39
C GLU A 84 1.70 -10.04 28.37
N MET A 85 3.03 -9.95 28.22
CA MET A 85 3.98 -10.64 29.10
C MET A 85 4.03 -10.07 30.52
N GLU A 86 3.98 -8.75 30.68
CA GLU A 86 4.06 -8.11 32.01
C GLU A 86 2.87 -8.41 32.93
N VAL A 87 1.69 -8.71 32.37
CA VAL A 87 0.49 -9.04 33.18
C VAL A 87 0.40 -10.53 33.52
N ASN A 88 1.22 -11.38 32.88
CA ASN A 88 1.30 -12.81 33.17
C ASN A 88 2.46 -13.15 34.14
N LEU A 89 3.23 -12.16 34.58
CA LEU A 89 4.24 -12.23 35.66
C LEU A 89 3.62 -11.74 36.96
#